data_AF-A0A9E5A667-F1
#
_entry.id   AF-A0A9E5A667-F1
#
_cell.length_a   1.000
_cell.length_b   1.000
_cell.length_c   1.000
_cell.angle_alpha   90.00
_cell.angle_beta   90.00
_cell.angle_gamma   90.00
#
_symmetry.space_group_name_H-M   'P 1'
#
loop_
_entity.id
_entity.type
_entity.pdbx_description
1 polymer ?
#
loop_
_entity_poly.entity_id
_entity_poly.type
_entity_poly.pdbx_seq_one_letter_code
_entity_poly.pdbx_strand_id
1 'polypeptide(L)'
;MAAIAGLLKASHFGPTLIVTSISWFFAAYYWWEGPAFVIAFGVFTGQLVVGWSNDLYDYEDDLKHNRVKKPLVAGLITRPYLTKWLRFMVPFSFVANLFGPLGFKGGLVYMFGISMGVAYNFYFKYNRFSWLPYALAFAALPSCVAISKGITPPIWMWLGGAIFGSAAHFINVIKDMDQDRASGIGGAPQRLGKRNSIVAAIALIGLGILALFLTI
;
A
#
# COMPACT_ATOMS: atom_id res chain seq x y z
N MET A 1 4.27 13.60 22.21
CA MET A 1 3.12 12.69 21.96
C MET A 1 2.29 13.11 20.74
N ALA A 2 1.82 14.37 20.63
CA ALA A 2 0.97 14.81 19.51
C ALA A 2 1.60 14.64 18.11
N ALA A 3 2.89 15.00 17.95
CA ALA A 3 3.59 14.88 16.66
C ALA A 3 3.72 13.42 16.18
N ILE A 4 4.05 12.49 17.08
CA ILE A 4 4.13 11.05 16.77
C ILE A 4 2.75 10.52 16.37
N ALA A 5 1.71 10.87 17.11
CA ALA A 5 0.34 10.49 16.77
C ALA A 5 -0.09 11.05 15.40
N GLY A 6 0.34 12.27 15.06
CA GLY A 6 0.13 12.86 13.73
C GLY A 6 0.81 12.06 12.61
N LEU A 7 2.08 11.69 12.78
CA LEU A 7 2.82 10.88 11.81
C LEU A 7 2.22 9.48 11.62
N LEU A 8 1.78 8.84 12.71
CA LEU A 8 1.11 7.53 12.65
C LEU A 8 -0.25 7.63 11.96
N LYS A 9 -1.04 8.68 12.23
CA LYS A 9 -2.30 8.89 11.51
C LYS A 9 -2.05 9.13 10.01
N ALA A 10 -1.05 9.93 9.67
CA ALA A 10 -0.70 10.25 8.29
C ALA A 10 -0.18 9.03 7.52
N SER A 11 0.35 8.02 8.21
CA SER A 11 0.76 6.76 7.56
C SER A 11 -0.41 5.83 7.27
N HIS A 12 -1.64 6.20 7.60
CA HIS A 12 -2.79 5.29 7.57
C HIS A 12 -2.48 4.05 8.43
N PHE A 13 -2.27 4.28 9.73
CA PHE A 13 -1.67 3.30 10.65
C PHE A 13 -2.27 1.89 10.59
N GLY A 14 -3.60 1.77 10.49
CA GLY A 14 -4.28 0.47 10.40
C GLY A 14 -3.83 -0.35 9.18
N PRO A 15 -4.05 0.13 7.94
CA PRO A 15 -3.50 -0.49 6.73
C PRO A 15 -1.98 -0.74 6.79
N THR A 16 -1.21 0.22 7.29
CA THR A 16 0.25 0.07 7.44
C THR A 16 0.60 -1.13 8.34
N LEU A 17 -0.05 -1.26 9.50
CA LEU A 17 0.17 -2.39 10.40
C LEU A 17 -0.20 -3.73 9.75
N ILE A 18 -1.29 -3.78 8.98
CA ILE A 18 -1.72 -5.00 8.28
C ILE A 18 -0.64 -5.43 7.29
N VAL A 19 -0.18 -4.52 6.43
CA VAL A 19 0.84 -4.83 5.41
C VAL A 19 2.17 -5.22 6.06
N THR A 20 2.59 -4.49 7.08
CA THR A 20 3.78 -4.83 7.88
C THR A 20 3.65 -6.22 8.52
N SER A 21 2.50 -6.55 9.11
CA SER A 21 2.28 -7.85 9.74
C SER A 21 2.29 -9.00 8.72
N ILE A 22 1.63 -8.81 7.57
CA ILE A 22 1.65 -9.80 6.47
C ILE A 22 3.10 -10.04 6.00
N SER A 23 3.88 -8.96 5.84
CA SER A 23 5.28 -9.10 5.45
C SER A 23 6.13 -9.84 6.48
N TRP A 24 5.85 -9.63 7.78
CA TRP A 24 6.49 -10.36 8.86
C TRP A 24 6.15 -11.84 8.80
N PHE A 25 4.88 -12.22 8.60
CA PHE A 25 4.48 -13.63 8.47
C PHE A 25 5.18 -14.32 7.29
N PHE A 26 5.24 -13.69 6.12
CA PHE A 26 6.00 -14.25 5.00
C PHE A 26 7.49 -14.33 5.30
N ALA A 27 8.06 -13.30 5.89
CA ALA A 27 9.47 -13.30 6.23
C ALA A 27 9.81 -14.37 7.27
N ALA A 28 8.99 -14.57 8.30
CA ALA A 28 9.15 -15.61 9.32
C ALA A 28 9.00 -17.03 8.75
N TYR A 29 8.29 -17.18 7.62
CA TYR A 29 8.23 -18.46 6.91
C TYR A 29 9.52 -18.79 6.15
N TYR A 30 10.20 -17.77 5.60
CA TYR A 30 11.40 -17.94 4.75
C TYR A 30 12.73 -17.67 5.46
N TRP A 31 12.68 -17.00 6.61
CA TRP A 31 13.82 -16.55 7.41
C TRP A 31 13.59 -16.87 8.89
N TRP A 32 14.67 -16.87 9.67
CA TRP A 32 14.58 -16.84 11.12
C TRP A 32 14.14 -15.45 11.62
N GLU A 33 13.87 -15.33 12.92
CA GLU A 33 13.13 -14.22 13.53
C GLU A 33 13.78 -12.85 13.29
N GLY A 34 15.11 -12.75 13.36
CA GLY A 34 15.85 -11.50 13.22
C GLY A 34 15.62 -10.81 11.86
N PRO A 35 15.98 -11.45 10.73
CA PRO A 35 15.69 -10.94 9.40
C PRO A 35 14.20 -10.69 9.17
N ALA A 36 13.31 -11.50 9.75
CA ALA A 36 11.87 -11.29 9.62
C ALA A 36 11.42 -9.94 10.21
N PHE A 37 11.93 -9.57 11.39
CA PHE A 37 11.67 -8.24 11.98
C PHE A 37 12.29 -7.11 11.16
N VAL A 38 13.50 -7.29 10.63
CA VAL A 38 14.15 -6.26 9.80
C VAL A 38 13.41 -6.07 8.48
N ILE A 39 12.93 -7.14 7.85
CA ILE A 39 12.08 -7.07 6.65
C ILE A 39 10.77 -6.34 6.98
N ALA A 40 10.09 -6.71 8.06
CA ALA A 40 8.84 -6.06 8.47
C ALA A 40 9.04 -4.55 8.72
N PHE A 41 10.15 -4.17 9.36
CA PHE A 41 10.52 -2.78 9.54
C PHE A 41 10.83 -2.08 8.21
N GLY A 42 11.58 -2.72 7.31
CA GLY A 42 11.80 -2.24 5.94
C GLY A 42 10.49 -1.99 5.21
N VAL A 43 9.53 -2.92 5.33
CA VAL A 43 8.19 -2.77 4.77
C VAL A 43 7.45 -1.60 5.40
N PHE A 44 7.44 -1.50 6.72
CA PHE A 44 6.85 -0.40 7.46
C PHE A 44 7.35 0.97 6.95
N THR A 45 8.64 1.14 6.73
CA THR A 45 9.20 2.41 6.21
C THR A 45 8.67 2.77 4.83
N GLY A 46 8.48 1.78 3.96
CA GLY A 46 7.88 1.99 2.64
C GLY A 46 6.40 2.39 2.74
N GLN A 47 5.65 1.80 3.67
CA GLN A 47 4.26 2.19 3.94
C GLN A 47 4.16 3.62 4.47
N LEU A 48 5.13 4.08 5.28
CA LEU A 48 5.22 5.48 5.69
C LEU A 48 5.36 6.41 4.47
N VAL A 49 6.20 6.06 3.49
CA VAL A 49 6.36 6.84 2.24
C VAL A 49 5.03 6.94 1.49
N VAL A 50 4.31 5.83 1.32
CA VAL A 50 3.02 5.81 0.61
C VAL A 50 1.97 6.63 1.35
N GLY A 51 1.80 6.43 2.66
CA GLY A 51 0.80 7.13 3.46
C GLY A 51 1.08 8.63 3.56
N TRP A 52 2.32 9.02 3.85
CA TRP A 52 2.67 10.43 4.01
C TRP A 52 2.62 11.20 2.69
N SER A 53 3.02 10.58 1.57
CA SER A 53 2.85 11.19 0.24
C SER A 53 1.38 11.34 -0.13
N ASN A 54 0.52 10.38 0.25
CA ASN A 54 -0.93 10.49 0.08
C ASN A 54 -1.49 11.69 0.85
N ASP A 55 -1.25 11.77 2.17
CA ASP A 55 -1.79 12.84 3.02
C ASP A 55 -1.31 14.23 2.58
N LEU A 56 -0.06 14.36 2.13
CA LEU A 56 0.46 15.62 1.60
C LEU A 56 -0.21 16.03 0.29
N TYR A 57 -0.42 15.07 -0.61
CA TYR A 57 -1.03 15.33 -1.91
C TYR A 57 -2.53 15.61 -1.81
N ASP A 58 -3.22 14.90 -0.91
CA ASP A 58 -4.67 15.01 -0.73
C ASP A 58 -5.08 16.15 0.21
N TYR A 59 -4.13 16.89 0.78
CA TYR A 59 -4.41 17.92 1.79
C TYR A 59 -5.49 18.94 1.37
N GLU A 60 -5.40 19.52 0.17
CA GLU A 60 -6.37 20.54 -0.28
C GLU A 60 -7.76 19.93 -0.47
N ASP A 61 -7.83 18.67 -0.92
CA ASP A 61 -9.08 17.94 -1.08
C ASP A 61 -9.68 17.52 0.27
N ASP A 62 -8.83 17.06 1.19
CA ASP A 62 -9.20 16.71 2.55
C ASP A 62 -9.72 17.94 3.32
N LEU A 63 -9.12 19.11 3.06
CA LEU A 63 -9.58 20.39 3.60
C LEU A 63 -10.94 20.79 3.02
N LYS A 64 -11.11 20.69 1.69
CA LYS A 64 -12.38 20.96 0.98
C LYS A 64 -13.54 20.13 1.53
N HIS A 65 -13.29 18.86 1.86
CA HIS A 65 -14.31 17.95 2.39
C HIS A 65 -14.37 17.90 3.93
N ASN A 66 -13.66 18.80 4.62
CA ASN A 66 -13.62 18.89 6.07
C ASN A 66 -13.31 17.54 6.76
N ARG A 67 -12.33 16.79 6.24
CA ARG A 67 -11.93 15.47 6.75
C ARG A 67 -11.11 15.61 8.03
N VAL A 68 -11.69 16.15 9.10
CA VAL A 68 -11.05 16.45 10.41
C VAL A 68 -10.40 15.25 11.13
N LYS A 69 -10.63 14.01 10.65
CA LYS A 69 -9.90 12.83 11.14
C LYS A 69 -8.47 12.77 10.61
N LYS A 70 -8.18 13.45 9.48
CA LYS A 70 -6.86 13.57 8.88
C LYS A 70 -5.98 14.49 9.73
N PRO A 71 -4.72 14.11 10.00
CA PRO A 71 -3.88 14.81 10.95
C PRO A 71 -3.47 16.21 10.49
N LEU A 72 -3.35 16.45 9.17
CA LEU A 72 -3.06 17.77 8.63
C LEU A 72 -4.27 18.71 8.74
N VAL A 73 -5.47 18.24 8.41
CA VAL A 73 -6.72 19.03 8.55
C VAL A 73 -7.01 19.35 10.02
N ALA A 74 -6.73 18.40 10.92
CA ALA A 74 -6.88 18.58 12.36
C ALA A 74 -5.80 19.48 13.00
N GLY A 75 -4.79 19.92 12.24
CA GLY A 75 -3.67 20.70 12.77
C GLY A 75 -2.76 19.96 13.75
N LEU A 76 -2.82 18.62 13.81
CA LEU A 76 -1.95 17.80 14.69
C LEU A 76 -0.48 17.86 14.28
N ILE A 77 -0.24 17.98 12.98
CA ILE A 77 1.07 18.22 12.35
C ILE A 77 0.89 19.16 11.16
N THR A 78 1.97 19.82 10.74
CA THR A 78 1.96 20.75 9.61
C THR A 78 2.47 20.08 8.34
N ARG A 79 2.09 20.62 7.16
CA ARG A 79 2.62 20.16 5.87
C ARG A 79 4.15 20.19 5.80
N PRO A 80 4.86 21.29 6.20
CA PRO A 80 6.32 21.30 6.21
C PRO A 80 6.94 20.22 7.10
N TYR A 81 6.32 19.93 8.25
CA TYR A 81 6.79 18.88 9.17
C TYR A 81 6.71 17.50 8.51
N LEU A 82 5.56 17.15 7.92
CA LEU A 82 5.38 15.88 7.24
C LEU A 82 6.29 15.75 6.01
N THR A 83 6.44 16.83 5.22
CA THR A 83 7.36 16.87 4.07
C THR A 83 8.81 16.62 4.47
N LYS A 84 9.27 17.19 5.60
CA LYS A 84 10.63 16.92 6.12
C LYS A 84 10.84 15.43 6.41
N TRP A 85 9.87 14.79 7.08
CA TRP A 85 9.93 13.37 7.37
C TRP A 85 9.85 12.50 6.13
N LEU A 86 9.00 12.84 5.16
CA LEU A 86 8.93 12.15 3.88
C LEU A 86 10.25 12.22 3.12
N ARG A 87 10.89 13.40 3.05
CA ARG A 87 12.21 13.59 2.41
C ARG A 87 13.31 12.72 3.01
N PHE A 88 13.26 12.47 4.32
CA PHE A 88 14.17 11.54 4.99
C PHE A 88 13.79 10.07 4.73
N MET A 89 12.50 9.75 4.83
CA MET A 89 12.01 8.38 4.80
C MET A 89 12.14 7.73 3.43
N VAL A 90 12.03 8.51 2.34
CA VAL A 90 12.24 7.99 0.98
C VAL A 90 13.63 7.34 0.83
N PRO A 91 14.76 8.06 0.96
CA PRO A 91 16.08 7.43 0.81
C PRO A 91 16.35 6.39 1.90
N PHE A 92 15.88 6.61 3.13
CA PHE A 92 16.03 5.61 4.20
C PHE A 92 15.36 4.27 3.84
N SER A 93 14.14 4.31 3.31
CA SER A 93 13.40 3.10 2.92
C SER A 93 14.11 2.36 1.77
N PHE A 94 14.67 3.08 0.80
CA PHE A 94 15.50 2.47 -0.24
C PHE A 94 16.71 1.75 0.35
N VAL A 95 17.48 2.43 1.23
CA VAL A 95 18.67 1.83 1.84
C VAL A 95 18.30 0.62 2.69
N ALA A 96 17.28 0.74 3.55
CA ALA A 96 16.86 -0.32 4.45
C ALA A 96 16.40 -1.58 3.69
N ASN A 97 15.71 -1.43 2.57
CA ASN A 97 15.19 -2.56 1.80
C ASN A 97 16.21 -3.15 0.82
N LEU A 98 17.08 -2.35 0.20
CA LEU A 98 18.08 -2.84 -0.76
C LEU A 98 19.28 -3.50 -0.08
N PHE A 99 19.69 -2.97 1.08
CA PHE A 99 20.86 -3.44 1.83
C PHE A 99 20.49 -4.22 3.10
N GLY A 100 19.20 -4.40 3.36
CA GLY A 100 18.68 -5.29 4.39
C GLY A 100 18.53 -6.74 3.91
N PRO A 101 17.81 -7.59 4.66
CA PRO A 101 17.70 -9.02 4.35
C PRO A 101 16.95 -9.35 3.06
N LEU A 102 16.12 -8.45 2.54
CA LEU A 102 15.53 -8.62 1.21
C LEU A 102 16.61 -8.67 0.10
N GLY A 103 17.80 -8.12 0.38
CA GLY A 103 18.88 -7.96 -0.57
C GLY A 103 18.49 -7.08 -1.76
N PHE A 104 19.38 -6.98 -2.73
CA PHE A 104 19.15 -6.09 -3.87
C PHE A 104 17.94 -6.53 -4.73
N LYS A 105 17.81 -7.83 -5.01
CA LYS A 105 16.73 -8.36 -5.87
C LYS A 105 15.35 -8.24 -5.21
N GLY A 106 15.20 -8.76 -3.98
CA GLY A 106 13.94 -8.66 -3.24
C GLY A 106 13.62 -7.20 -2.90
N GLY A 107 14.62 -6.44 -2.48
CA GLY A 107 14.49 -5.02 -2.18
C GLY A 107 13.96 -4.22 -3.36
N LEU A 108 14.48 -4.43 -4.58
CA LEU A 108 13.96 -3.77 -5.79
C LEU A 108 12.50 -4.11 -6.08
N VAL A 109 12.11 -5.38 -5.91
CA VAL A 109 10.70 -5.80 -6.10
C VAL A 109 9.80 -5.12 -5.07
N TYR A 110 10.24 -5.02 -3.81
CA TYR A 110 9.48 -4.28 -2.81
C TYR A 110 9.39 -2.78 -3.11
N MET A 111 10.50 -2.16 -3.51
CA MET A 111 10.52 -0.74 -3.89
C MET A 111 9.66 -0.45 -5.13
N PHE A 112 9.53 -1.41 -6.05
CA PHE A 112 8.54 -1.36 -7.12
C PHE A 112 7.10 -1.35 -6.57
N GLY A 113 6.78 -2.19 -5.58
CA GLY A 113 5.49 -2.12 -4.90
C GLY A 113 5.22 -0.75 -4.26
N ILE A 114 6.23 -0.14 -3.62
CA ILE A 114 6.12 1.21 -3.07
C ILE A 114 5.91 2.26 -4.16
N SER A 115 6.64 2.17 -5.28
CA SER A 115 6.46 3.11 -6.39
C SER A 115 5.06 3.00 -6.99
N MET A 116 4.44 1.81 -6.99
CA MET A 116 3.03 1.65 -7.38
C MET A 116 2.08 2.34 -6.41
N GLY A 117 2.29 2.22 -5.09
CA GLY A 117 1.50 2.95 -4.09
C GLY A 117 1.59 4.47 -4.26
N VAL A 118 2.81 4.98 -4.50
CA VAL A 118 3.03 6.39 -4.80
C VAL A 118 2.38 6.79 -6.12
N ALA A 119 2.59 6.04 -7.20
CA ALA A 119 1.98 6.31 -8.51
C ALA A 119 0.44 6.29 -8.45
N TYR A 120 -0.15 5.46 -7.59
CA TYR A 120 -1.57 5.49 -7.30
C TYR A 120 -2.03 6.84 -6.76
N ASN A 121 -1.33 7.36 -5.75
CA ASN A 121 -1.66 8.65 -5.13
C ASN A 121 -1.69 9.80 -6.14
N PHE A 122 -0.70 9.85 -7.05
CA PHE A 122 -0.51 10.99 -7.96
C PHE A 122 -1.19 10.85 -9.32
N TYR A 123 -1.46 9.62 -9.79
CA TYR A 123 -1.89 9.40 -11.17
C TYR A 123 -3.02 8.39 -11.32
N PHE A 124 -2.83 7.15 -10.85
CA PHE A 124 -3.74 6.07 -11.21
C PHE A 124 -5.13 6.19 -10.58
N LYS A 125 -5.27 6.82 -9.40
CA LYS A 125 -6.58 7.00 -8.77
C LYS A 125 -7.55 7.83 -9.62
N TYR A 126 -7.05 8.63 -10.56
CA TYR A 126 -7.85 9.48 -11.45
C TYR A 126 -8.29 8.80 -12.75
N ASN A 127 -7.80 7.59 -13.05
CA ASN A 127 -8.06 6.94 -14.33
C ASN A 127 -8.56 5.48 -14.20
N ARG A 128 -8.96 4.89 -15.35
CA ARG A 128 -9.57 3.55 -15.41
C ARG A 128 -8.62 2.40 -15.00
N PHE A 129 -7.33 2.67 -14.86
CA PHE A 129 -6.32 1.70 -14.44
C PHE A 129 -5.99 1.80 -12.94
N SER A 130 -6.83 2.46 -12.13
CA SER A 130 -6.65 2.61 -10.67
C SER A 130 -6.40 1.29 -9.91
N TRP A 131 -6.87 0.16 -10.43
CA TRP A 131 -6.70 -1.17 -9.82
C TRP A 131 -5.29 -1.75 -10.04
N LEU A 132 -4.60 -1.33 -11.10
CA LEU A 132 -3.32 -1.92 -11.52
C LEU A 132 -2.20 -1.73 -10.48
N PRO A 133 -2.02 -0.54 -9.85
CA PRO A 133 -1.03 -0.39 -8.80
C PRO A 133 -1.24 -1.32 -7.61
N TYR A 134 -2.49 -1.54 -7.21
CA TYR A 134 -2.80 -2.48 -6.13
C TYR A 134 -2.47 -3.91 -6.53
N ALA A 135 -2.84 -4.32 -7.75
CA ALA A 135 -2.50 -5.63 -8.26
C ALA A 135 -0.97 -5.87 -8.21
N LEU A 136 -0.20 -4.92 -8.73
CA LEU A 136 1.26 -5.01 -8.79
C LEU A 136 1.91 -4.96 -7.40
N ALA A 137 1.44 -4.09 -6.50
CA ALA A 137 1.99 -3.97 -5.15
C ALA A 137 1.70 -5.23 -4.30
N PHE A 138 0.48 -5.78 -4.39
CA PHE A 138 0.12 -7.00 -3.67
C PHE A 138 0.83 -8.24 -4.24
N ALA A 139 1.07 -8.30 -5.54
CA ALA A 139 1.90 -9.34 -6.15
C ALA A 139 3.37 -9.25 -5.70
N ALA A 140 3.89 -8.02 -5.58
CA ALA A 140 5.28 -7.76 -5.23
C ALA A 140 5.62 -8.12 -3.77
N LEU A 141 4.70 -7.88 -2.83
CA LEU A 141 4.96 -8.02 -1.39
C LEU A 141 5.37 -9.45 -0.95
N PRO A 142 4.64 -10.53 -1.24
CA PRO A 142 5.10 -11.89 -0.91
C PRO A 142 6.27 -12.32 -1.80
N SER A 143 6.25 -11.94 -3.08
CA SER A 143 7.26 -12.32 -4.06
C SER A 143 8.66 -11.78 -3.70
N CYS A 144 8.75 -10.57 -3.14
CA CYS A 144 10.03 -9.98 -2.76
C CYS A 144 10.75 -10.80 -1.68
N VAL A 145 9.99 -11.41 -0.75
CA VAL A 145 10.52 -12.25 0.31
C VAL A 145 11.03 -13.57 -0.27
N ALA A 146 10.27 -14.24 -1.14
CA ALA A 146 10.74 -15.46 -1.81
C ALA A 146 12.02 -15.19 -2.65
N ILE A 147 12.01 -14.10 -3.43
CA ILE A 147 13.17 -13.68 -4.25
C ILE A 147 14.40 -13.39 -3.38
N SER A 148 14.23 -12.85 -2.17
CA SER A 148 15.34 -12.61 -1.24
C SER A 148 16.09 -13.88 -0.83
N LYS A 149 15.42 -15.04 -0.91
CA LYS A 149 15.99 -16.37 -0.67
C LYS A 149 16.45 -17.08 -1.94
N GLY A 150 16.40 -16.42 -3.10
CA GLY A 150 16.67 -17.05 -4.39
C GLY A 150 15.59 -18.04 -4.83
N ILE A 151 14.41 -18.00 -4.20
CA ILE A 151 13.29 -18.86 -4.55
C ILE A 151 12.48 -18.17 -5.64
N THR A 152 12.13 -18.91 -6.69
CA THR A 152 11.17 -18.43 -7.70
C THR A 152 9.80 -18.34 -7.04
N PRO A 153 9.16 -17.15 -7.00
CA PRO A 153 7.85 -17.01 -6.38
C PRO A 153 6.85 -18.00 -6.99
N PRO A 154 6.18 -18.82 -6.17
CA PRO A 154 5.06 -19.65 -6.62
C PRO A 154 3.99 -18.80 -7.30
N ILE A 155 3.22 -19.41 -8.20
CA ILE A 155 2.21 -18.70 -9.00
C ILE A 155 1.20 -17.97 -8.12
N TRP A 156 0.79 -18.58 -7.00
CA TRP A 156 -0.16 -17.98 -6.08
C TRP A 156 0.30 -16.63 -5.52
N MET A 157 1.62 -16.40 -5.36
CA MET A 157 2.14 -15.15 -4.79
C MET A 157 1.87 -13.94 -5.67
N TRP A 158 2.17 -14.06 -6.96
CA TRP A 158 2.02 -12.95 -7.89
C TRP A 158 0.63 -12.89 -8.51
N LEU A 159 0.04 -14.04 -8.89
CA LEU A 159 -1.30 -14.08 -9.46
C LEU A 159 -2.38 -13.85 -8.40
N GLY A 160 -2.33 -14.63 -7.31
CA GLY A 160 -3.25 -14.47 -6.19
C GLY A 160 -3.11 -13.09 -5.55
N GLY A 161 -1.86 -12.64 -5.32
CA GLY A 161 -1.57 -11.27 -4.87
C GLY A 161 -2.20 -10.21 -5.78
N ALA A 162 -2.03 -10.30 -7.10
CA ALA A 162 -2.61 -9.35 -8.04
C ALA A 162 -4.15 -9.30 -8.00
N ILE A 163 -4.79 -10.47 -7.89
CA ILE A 163 -6.25 -10.57 -7.81
C ILE A 163 -6.76 -9.98 -6.49
N PHE A 164 -6.17 -10.36 -5.35
CA PHE A 164 -6.56 -9.83 -4.04
C PHE A 164 -6.27 -8.33 -3.90
N GLY A 165 -5.15 -7.85 -4.44
CA GLY A 165 -4.85 -6.42 -4.49
C GLY A 165 -5.92 -5.65 -5.26
N SER A 166 -6.31 -6.17 -6.42
CA SER A 166 -7.42 -5.59 -7.19
C SER A 166 -8.71 -5.57 -6.36
N ALA A 167 -9.08 -6.67 -5.71
CA ALA A 167 -10.26 -6.71 -4.84
C ALA A 167 -10.19 -5.68 -3.69
N ALA A 168 -9.03 -5.58 -3.04
CA ALA A 168 -8.78 -4.63 -1.98
C ALA A 168 -8.97 -3.18 -2.46
N HIS A 169 -8.48 -2.82 -3.66
CA HIS A 169 -8.71 -1.51 -4.27
C HIS A 169 -10.21 -1.22 -4.42
N PHE A 170 -10.95 -2.18 -4.97
CA PHE A 170 -12.39 -2.05 -5.20
C PHE A 170 -13.18 -1.86 -3.91
N ILE A 171 -12.73 -2.45 -2.80
CA ILE A 171 -13.35 -2.27 -1.48
C ILE A 171 -12.93 -0.93 -0.85
N ASN A 172 -11.63 -0.62 -0.91
CA ASN A 172 -11.03 0.49 -0.18
C ASN A 172 -11.66 1.83 -0.54
N VAL A 173 -11.99 2.03 -1.81
CA VAL A 173 -12.53 3.32 -2.29
C VAL A 173 -14.04 3.46 -2.10
N ILE A 174 -14.76 2.45 -1.62
CA ILE A 174 -16.23 2.50 -1.48
C ILE A 174 -16.68 3.52 -0.46
N LYS A 175 -15.97 3.61 0.66
CA LYS A 175 -16.36 4.42 1.81
C LYS A 175 -16.46 5.90 1.44
N ASP A 176 -15.49 6.40 0.68
CA ASP A 176 -15.32 7.81 0.38
C ASP A 176 -15.67 8.14 -1.10
N MET A 177 -16.26 7.18 -1.83
CA MET A 177 -16.51 7.23 -3.29
C MET A 177 -17.20 8.50 -3.79
N ASP A 178 -18.25 8.98 -3.09
CA ASP A 178 -19.03 10.12 -3.56
C ASP A 178 -18.25 11.44 -3.40
N GLN A 179 -17.50 11.58 -2.30
CA GLN A 179 -16.61 12.72 -2.08
C GLN A 179 -15.46 12.69 -3.11
N ASP A 180 -14.82 11.54 -3.27
CA ASP A 180 -13.73 11.33 -4.22
C ASP A 180 -14.15 11.71 -5.66
N ARG A 181 -15.38 11.33 -6.08
CA ARG A 181 -15.92 11.73 -7.39
C ARG A 181 -16.09 13.25 -7.50
N ALA A 182 -16.56 13.92 -6.44
CA ALA A 182 -16.66 15.38 -6.41
C ALA A 182 -15.29 16.09 -6.47
N SER A 183 -14.22 15.36 -6.16
CA SER A 183 -12.82 15.77 -6.29
C SER A 183 -12.19 15.40 -7.65
N GLY A 184 -12.96 14.81 -8.56
CA GLY A 184 -12.45 14.35 -9.86
C GLY A 184 -11.68 13.02 -9.80
N ILE A 185 -11.67 12.32 -8.67
CA ILE A 185 -11.12 10.97 -8.55
C ILE A 185 -12.11 10.00 -9.21
N GLY A 186 -11.83 9.69 -10.47
CA GLY A 186 -12.49 8.61 -11.18
C GLY A 186 -11.54 7.44 -11.32
N GLY A 187 -11.53 6.49 -10.41
CA GLY A 187 -10.92 5.18 -10.61
C GLY A 187 -11.86 4.21 -11.35
N ALA A 188 -11.42 2.99 -11.64
CA ALA A 188 -12.31 1.94 -12.14
C ALA A 188 -13.52 1.67 -11.21
N PRO A 189 -13.35 1.56 -9.87
CA PRO A 189 -14.49 1.36 -8.98
C PRO A 189 -15.44 2.56 -8.98
N GLN A 190 -14.91 3.78 -8.99
CA GLN A 190 -15.71 5.00 -9.07
C GLN A 190 -16.49 5.10 -10.39
N ARG A 191 -16.01 4.52 -11.50
CA ARG A 191 -16.79 4.48 -12.75
C ARG A 191 -17.88 3.40 -12.73
N LEU A 192 -17.60 2.26 -12.13
CA LEU A 192 -18.56 1.17 -11.99
C LEU A 192 -19.67 1.49 -10.98
N GLY A 193 -19.38 2.36 -10.01
CA GLY A 193 -20.27 2.70 -8.91
C GLY A 193 -20.25 1.69 -7.78
N LYS A 194 -20.81 2.08 -6.64
CA LYS A 194 -20.69 1.37 -5.35
C LYS A 194 -21.13 -0.09 -5.43
N ARG A 195 -22.34 -0.35 -5.94
CA ARG A 195 -22.90 -1.72 -6.04
C ARG A 195 -22.03 -2.63 -6.90
N ASN A 196 -21.70 -2.19 -8.10
CA ASN A 196 -20.91 -3.00 -9.03
C ASN A 196 -19.47 -3.17 -8.55
N SER A 197 -18.93 -2.19 -7.81
CA SER A 197 -17.61 -2.32 -7.18
C SER A 197 -17.59 -3.40 -6.10
N ILE A 198 -18.66 -3.51 -5.30
CA ILE A 198 -18.82 -4.61 -4.32
C ILE A 198 -18.89 -5.96 -5.04
N VAL A 199 -19.70 -6.07 -6.09
CA VAL A 199 -19.84 -7.31 -6.88
C VAL A 199 -18.49 -7.70 -7.50
N ALA A 200 -17.77 -6.74 -8.10
CA ALA A 200 -16.45 -6.97 -8.66
C ALA A 200 -15.44 -7.43 -7.59
N ALA A 201 -15.45 -6.81 -6.41
CA ALA A 201 -14.59 -7.23 -5.30
C ALA A 201 -14.89 -8.66 -4.84
N ILE A 202 -16.17 -9.03 -4.69
CA ILE A 202 -16.58 -10.40 -4.31
C ILE A 202 -16.12 -11.41 -5.37
N ALA A 203 -16.33 -11.10 -6.65
CA ALA A 203 -15.89 -11.95 -7.75
C ALA A 203 -14.36 -12.13 -7.76
N LEU A 204 -13.61 -11.03 -7.58
CA LEU A 204 -12.14 -11.07 -7.49
C LEU A 204 -11.67 -11.86 -6.26
N ILE A 205 -12.32 -11.73 -5.09
CA ILE A 205 -12.00 -12.55 -3.92
C ILE A 205 -12.21 -14.03 -4.21
N GLY A 206 -13.35 -14.41 -4.83
CA GLY A 206 -13.61 -15.79 -5.23
C GLY A 206 -12.56 -16.33 -6.21
N LEU A 207 -12.18 -15.53 -7.21
CA LEU A 207 -11.12 -15.87 -8.15
C LEU A 207 -9.74 -15.99 -7.49
N GLY A 208 -9.45 -15.12 -6.52
CA GLY A 208 -8.20 -15.16 -5.75
C GLY A 208 -8.11 -16.44 -4.94
N ILE A 209 -9.19 -16.81 -4.25
CA ILE A 209 -9.30 -18.07 -3.51
C ILE A 209 -9.12 -19.28 -4.44
N LEU A 210 -9.80 -19.28 -5.60
CA LEU A 210 -9.63 -20.33 -6.61
C LEU A 210 -8.18 -20.40 -7.10
N ALA A 211 -7.55 -19.27 -7.39
CA ALA A 211 -6.15 -19.21 -7.80
C ALA A 211 -5.23 -19.80 -6.72
N LEU A 212 -5.44 -19.49 -5.44
CA LEU A 212 -4.71 -20.10 -4.34
C LEU A 212 -4.86 -21.63 -4.35
N PHE A 213 -6.09 -22.15 -4.42
CA PHE A 213 -6.34 -23.60 -4.42
C PHE A 213 -5.68 -24.34 -5.59
N LEU A 214 -5.55 -23.69 -6.75
CA LEU A 214 -4.97 -24.30 -7.95
C LEU A 214 -3.44 -24.18 -8.03
N THR A 215 -2.81 -23.34 -7.19
CA THR A 215 -1.41 -22.93 -7.41
C THR A 215 -0.53 -22.90 -6.15
N ILE A 216 -1.08 -23.23 -4.98
CA ILE A 216 -0.32 -23.61 -3.78
C ILE A 216 0.12 -25.06 -3.92
#